data_AF-A0A506PP50-F1
#
_entry.id   AF-A0A506PP50-F1
#
_cell.length_a   1.000
_cell.length_b   1.000
_cell.length_c   1.000
_cell.angle_alpha   90.00
_cell.angle_beta   90.00
_cell.angle_gamma   90.00
#
_symmetry.space_group_name_H-M   'P 1'
#
loop_
_entity.id
_entity.type
_entity.pdbx_description
1 polymer ?
#
loop_
_entity_poly.entity_id
_entity_poly.type
_entity_poly.pdbx_seq_one_letter_code
_entity_poly.pdbx_strand_id
1 'polypeptide(L)'
;MTSLLLVVMSCISQEKKRKNDAYKIENLDKKLDSLNNLDLFERHYDFLDKNFKIDIDSITFSIINTKRIKAESYKDSLYVILDSQIIDDHAFNLVFNRVLFKWRNLGFYIWQNAEQAEVTGNNFGFKHPYRFYKFLKNDSIVTKEKLILLMNLKAKVEEHSKQKLEIIDNLSLLEFAFKINPDRLKFNKEYLEKRSAQKQ
;
A
#
# COMPACT_ATOMS: atom_id res chain seq x y z
N MET A 1 0.22 44.15 -32.34
CA MET A 1 -0.45 42.88 -32.73
C MET A 1 0.35 41.61 -32.39
N THR A 2 1.62 41.67 -32.02
CA THR A 2 2.45 40.48 -31.69
C THR A 2 2.17 39.87 -30.32
N SER A 3 1.72 40.65 -29.34
CA SER A 3 1.50 40.19 -27.96
C SER A 3 0.32 39.21 -27.80
N LEU A 4 -0.76 39.40 -28.56
CA LEU A 4 -1.96 38.54 -28.48
C LEU A 4 -1.69 37.12 -29.02
N LEU A 5 -0.87 37.01 -30.07
CA LEU A 5 -0.52 35.73 -30.70
C LEU A 5 0.32 34.84 -29.77
N LEU A 6 1.22 35.45 -28.97
CA LEU A 6 2.05 34.76 -27.99
C LEU A 6 1.24 34.21 -26.81
N VAL A 7 0.23 34.94 -26.34
CA VAL A 7 -0.67 34.47 -25.27
C VAL A 7 -1.51 33.27 -25.75
N VAL A 8 -2.06 33.34 -26.97
CA VAL A 8 -2.85 32.24 -27.54
C VAL A 8 -2.00 30.99 -27.77
N MET A 9 -0.77 31.14 -28.28
CA MET A 9 0.19 30.02 -28.44
C MET A 9 0.56 29.38 -27.09
N SER A 10 0.75 30.19 -26.04
CA SER A 10 1.04 29.71 -24.68
C SER A 10 -0.13 28.92 -24.09
N CYS A 11 -1.37 29.42 -24.23
CA CYS A 11 -2.57 28.72 -23.77
C CYS A 11 -2.77 27.37 -24.49
N ILE A 12 -2.60 27.33 -25.82
CA ILE A 12 -2.72 26.09 -26.61
C ILE A 12 -1.64 25.07 -26.22
N SER A 13 -0.41 25.53 -25.97
CA SER A 13 0.70 24.67 -25.50
C SER A 13 0.42 24.09 -24.11
N GLN A 14 -0.07 24.90 -23.17
CA GLN A 14 -0.46 24.45 -21.84
C GLN A 14 -1.63 23.47 -21.88
N GLU A 15 -2.61 23.68 -22.76
CA GLU A 15 -3.76 22.80 -22.90
C GLU A 15 -3.37 21.44 -23.52
N LYS A 16 -2.48 21.43 -24.52
CA LYS A 16 -1.91 20.20 -25.08
C LYS A 16 -1.10 19.42 -24.03
N LYS A 17 -0.30 20.12 -23.22
CA LYS A 17 0.45 19.49 -22.12
C LYS A 17 -0.50 18.87 -21.08
N ARG A 18 -1.54 19.60 -20.66
CA ARG A 18 -2.56 19.09 -19.72
C ARG A 18 -3.30 17.85 -20.28
N LYS A 19 -3.66 17.84 -21.57
CA LYS A 19 -4.31 16.68 -22.21
C LYS A 19 -3.38 15.47 -22.27
N ASN A 20 -2.10 15.67 -22.59
CA ASN A 20 -1.10 14.60 -22.57
C ASN A 20 -0.84 14.06 -21.16
N ASP A 21 -0.77 14.93 -20.16
CA ASP A 21 -0.58 14.53 -18.77
C ASP A 21 -1.79 13.75 -18.25
N ALA A 22 -3.02 14.20 -18.56
CA ALA A 22 -4.26 13.48 -18.23
C ALA A 22 -4.33 12.10 -18.89
N TYR A 23 -3.98 11.99 -20.18
CA TYR A 23 -3.94 10.70 -20.89
C TYR A 23 -2.91 9.73 -20.31
N LYS A 24 -1.73 10.24 -19.89
CA LYS A 24 -0.72 9.43 -19.21
C LYS A 24 -1.21 8.94 -17.84
N ILE A 25 -1.91 9.78 -17.08
CA ILE A 25 -2.51 9.41 -15.79
C ILE A 25 -3.56 8.33 -16.00
N GLU A 26 -4.48 8.50 -16.95
CA GLU A 26 -5.54 7.52 -17.23
C GLU A 26 -4.98 6.15 -17.64
N ASN A 27 -3.93 6.12 -18.47
CA ASN A 27 -3.26 4.87 -18.84
C ASN A 27 -2.50 4.24 -17.67
N LEU A 28 -1.95 5.05 -16.76
CA LEU A 28 -1.30 4.58 -15.55
C LEU A 28 -2.33 3.95 -14.61
N ASP A 29 -3.48 4.59 -14.42
CA ASP A 29 -4.59 4.08 -13.59
C ASP A 29 -5.10 2.74 -14.13
N LYS A 30 -5.38 2.65 -15.43
CA LYS A 30 -5.77 1.39 -16.09
C LYS A 30 -4.73 0.28 -15.91
N LYS A 31 -3.44 0.62 -15.99
CA LYS A 31 -2.33 -0.33 -15.77
C LYS A 31 -2.28 -0.79 -14.31
N LEU A 32 -2.42 0.14 -13.35
CA LEU A 32 -2.45 -0.17 -11.92
C LEU A 32 -3.66 -1.02 -11.55
N ASP A 33 -4.83 -0.76 -12.14
CA ASP A 33 -6.03 -1.56 -11.94
C ASP A 33 -5.84 -2.98 -12.46
N SER A 34 -5.24 -3.13 -13.66
CA SER A 34 -4.88 -4.44 -14.20
C SER A 34 -3.89 -5.18 -13.29
N LEU A 35 -2.90 -4.49 -12.72
CA LEU A 35 -1.91 -5.08 -11.81
C LEU A 35 -2.49 -5.39 -10.42
N ASN A 36 -3.49 -4.62 -9.97
CA ASN A 36 -4.21 -4.88 -8.73
C ASN A 36 -5.10 -6.12 -8.83
N ASN A 37 -5.65 -6.39 -10.02
CA ASN A 37 -6.45 -7.57 -10.33
C ASN A 37 -5.60 -8.83 -10.51
N LEU A 38 -4.34 -8.69 -10.92
CA LEU A 38 -3.38 -9.79 -10.89
C LEU A 38 -3.01 -10.09 -9.44
N ASP A 39 -3.15 -11.35 -9.02
CA ASP A 39 -2.81 -11.77 -7.67
C ASP A 39 -1.28 -11.95 -7.53
N LEU A 40 -0.53 -10.89 -7.82
CA LEU A 40 0.92 -10.87 -7.76
C LEU A 40 1.43 -11.28 -6.38
N PHE A 41 0.67 -10.99 -5.33
CA PHE A 41 1.01 -11.41 -3.97
C PHE A 41 0.86 -12.93 -3.76
N GLU A 42 0.05 -13.62 -4.57
CA GLU A 42 -0.07 -15.09 -4.52
C GLU A 42 0.82 -15.79 -5.55
N ARG A 43 1.58 -15.03 -6.34
CA ARG A 43 2.51 -15.58 -7.31
C ARG A 43 3.66 -16.29 -6.60
N HIS A 44 4.14 -17.36 -7.20
CA HIS A 44 5.42 -17.96 -6.82
C HIS A 44 6.58 -17.06 -7.25
N TYR A 45 7.48 -16.79 -6.30
CA TYR A 45 8.72 -16.06 -6.53
C TYR A 45 9.87 -17.01 -6.24
N ASP A 46 10.85 -17.00 -7.13
CA ASP A 46 12.11 -17.69 -6.89
C ASP A 46 12.72 -17.10 -5.60
N PHE A 47 13.29 -17.97 -4.75
CA PHE A 47 13.94 -17.56 -3.50
C PHE A 47 13.05 -16.99 -2.39
N LEU A 48 11.72 -17.01 -2.55
CA LEU A 48 10.78 -16.64 -1.48
C LEU A 48 9.85 -17.81 -1.16
N ASP A 49 9.74 -18.15 0.12
CA ASP A 49 8.73 -19.10 0.58
C ASP A 49 7.31 -18.49 0.55
N LYS A 50 6.29 -19.30 0.86
CA LYS A 50 4.89 -18.85 0.94
C LYS A 50 4.60 -17.74 1.97
N ASN A 51 5.54 -17.49 2.89
CA ASN A 51 5.50 -16.43 3.89
C ASN A 51 6.50 -15.30 3.57
N PHE A 52 7.07 -15.29 2.34
CA PHE A 52 8.08 -14.36 1.87
C PHE A 52 9.40 -14.39 2.63
N LYS A 53 9.72 -15.49 3.32
CA LYS A 53 11.07 -15.71 3.85
C LYS A 53 12.02 -15.93 2.67
N ILE A 54 13.16 -15.26 2.74
CA ILE A 54 14.22 -15.35 1.74
C ILE A 54 14.99 -16.65 1.96
N ASP A 55 15.09 -17.45 0.89
CA ASP A 55 15.87 -18.67 0.82
C ASP A 55 16.75 -18.66 -0.43
N ILE A 56 18.00 -18.23 -0.27
CA ILE A 56 18.98 -18.09 -1.35
C ILE A 56 20.39 -18.17 -0.77
N ASP A 57 21.31 -18.83 -1.47
CA ASP A 57 22.71 -18.86 -1.09
C ASP A 57 23.43 -17.54 -1.46
N SER A 58 24.55 -17.27 -0.79
CA SER A 58 25.29 -16.02 -0.97
C SER A 58 25.86 -15.81 -2.37
N ILE A 59 26.21 -16.88 -3.08
CA ILE A 59 26.77 -16.80 -4.43
C ILE A 59 25.67 -16.36 -5.40
N THR A 60 24.54 -17.06 -5.37
CA THR A 60 23.37 -16.72 -6.20
C THR A 60 22.88 -15.30 -5.87
N PHE A 61 22.80 -14.93 -4.59
CA PHE A 61 22.43 -13.57 -4.19
C PHE A 61 23.37 -12.50 -4.76
N SER A 62 24.68 -12.75 -4.73
CA SER A 62 25.67 -11.83 -5.31
C SER A 62 25.53 -11.69 -6.83
N ILE A 63 25.09 -12.73 -7.54
CA ILE A 63 24.88 -12.70 -9.00
C ILE A 63 23.66 -11.84 -9.33
N ILE A 64 22.55 -12.00 -8.61
CA ILE A 64 21.32 -11.25 -8.88
C ILE A 64 21.36 -9.80 -8.37
N ASN A 65 22.27 -9.47 -7.44
CA ASN A 65 22.49 -8.11 -6.95
C ASN A 65 23.29 -7.24 -7.96
N THR A 66 22.74 -7.09 -9.16
CA THR A 66 23.36 -6.38 -10.28
C THR A 66 23.61 -4.89 -9.99
N LYS A 67 22.73 -4.28 -9.18
CA LYS A 67 22.83 -2.88 -8.75
C LYS A 67 23.83 -2.67 -7.60
N ARG A 68 24.47 -3.74 -7.10
CA ARG A 68 25.41 -3.74 -5.97
C ARG A 68 24.86 -3.00 -4.75
N ILE A 69 23.57 -3.15 -4.50
CA ILE A 69 22.94 -2.58 -3.31
C ILE A 69 23.57 -3.28 -2.11
N LYS A 70 24.06 -2.50 -1.15
CA LYS A 70 24.54 -3.05 0.11
C LYS A 70 23.32 -3.56 0.88
N ALA A 71 23.05 -4.86 0.78
CA ALA A 71 21.89 -5.48 1.42
C ALA A 71 22.20 -5.77 2.88
N GLU A 72 21.88 -4.81 3.75
CA GLU A 72 22.13 -4.92 5.20
C GLU A 72 20.87 -5.36 5.97
N SER A 73 19.71 -5.18 5.37
CA SER A 73 18.43 -5.55 5.97
C SER A 73 17.64 -6.55 5.13
N TYR A 74 16.66 -7.20 5.76
CA TYR A 74 15.67 -8.01 5.05
C TYR A 74 14.99 -7.22 3.94
N LYS A 75 14.68 -5.93 4.17
CA LYS A 75 14.05 -5.06 3.18
C LYS A 75 14.93 -4.88 1.93
N ASP A 76 16.22 -4.68 2.12
CA ASP A 76 17.16 -4.50 1.00
C ASP A 76 17.36 -5.81 0.24
N SER A 77 17.41 -6.92 0.96
CA SER A 77 17.51 -8.26 0.37
C SER A 77 16.26 -8.61 -0.44
N LEU A 78 15.08 -8.31 0.11
CA LEU A 78 13.79 -8.48 -0.58
C LEU A 78 13.71 -7.59 -1.83
N TYR A 79 14.25 -6.36 -1.77
CA TYR A 79 14.30 -5.47 -2.93
C TYR A 79 15.10 -6.14 -4.05
N VAL A 80 16.32 -6.62 -3.78
CA VAL A 80 17.18 -7.28 -4.78
C VAL A 80 16.47 -8.48 -5.41
N ILE A 81 15.85 -9.34 -4.59
CA ILE A 81 15.17 -10.55 -5.07
C ILE A 81 13.99 -10.19 -5.96
N LEU A 82 13.11 -9.29 -5.53
CA LEU A 82 11.94 -8.92 -6.32
C LEU A 82 12.33 -8.14 -7.59
N ASP A 83 13.35 -7.29 -7.54
CA ASP A 83 13.86 -6.51 -8.69
C ASP A 83 14.43 -7.44 -9.77
N SER A 84 15.03 -8.56 -9.37
CA SER A 84 15.52 -9.58 -10.33
C SER A 84 14.42 -10.34 -11.05
N GLN A 85 13.18 -10.34 -10.53
CA GLN A 85 12.08 -11.19 -11.03
C GLN A 85 10.89 -10.41 -11.59
N ILE A 86 10.73 -9.14 -11.21
CA ILE A 86 9.60 -8.30 -11.61
C ILE A 86 10.13 -7.16 -12.46
N ILE A 87 9.95 -7.27 -13.77
CA ILE A 87 10.40 -6.28 -14.75
C ILE A 87 9.60 -4.97 -14.65
N ASP A 88 8.33 -5.06 -14.25
CA ASP A 88 7.45 -3.89 -14.16
C ASP A 88 7.59 -3.18 -12.82
N ASP A 89 8.09 -1.94 -12.83
CA ASP A 89 8.32 -1.13 -11.63
C ASP A 89 7.07 -0.94 -10.77
N HIS A 90 5.88 -0.84 -11.37
CA HIS A 90 4.65 -0.69 -10.61
C HIS A 90 4.25 -1.98 -9.91
N ALA A 91 4.33 -3.10 -10.63
CA ALA A 91 4.12 -4.43 -10.07
C ALA A 91 5.13 -4.72 -8.95
N PHE A 92 6.40 -4.35 -9.16
CA PHE A 92 7.47 -4.48 -8.17
C PHE A 92 7.11 -3.71 -6.90
N ASN A 93 6.83 -2.41 -7.03
CA ASN A 93 6.53 -1.55 -5.89
C ASN A 93 5.29 -2.04 -5.12
N LEU A 94 4.27 -2.49 -5.86
CA LEU A 94 3.05 -3.03 -5.29
C LEU A 94 3.34 -4.30 -4.47
N VAL A 95 4.08 -5.28 -5.02
CA VAL A 95 4.43 -6.51 -4.29
C VAL A 95 5.31 -6.21 -3.09
N PHE A 96 6.35 -5.41 -3.29
CA PHE A 96 7.29 -5.03 -2.23
C PHE A 96 6.58 -4.40 -1.04
N ASN A 97 5.66 -3.46 -1.28
CA ASN A 97 4.88 -2.83 -0.21
C ASN A 97 3.89 -3.79 0.46
N ARG A 98 3.30 -4.72 -0.30
CA ARG A 98 2.37 -5.74 0.25
C ARG A 98 3.11 -6.74 1.14
N VAL A 99 4.30 -7.19 0.75
CA VAL A 99 5.14 -8.10 1.55
C VAL A 99 5.65 -7.41 2.82
N LEU A 100 6.02 -6.13 2.73
CA LEU A 100 6.47 -5.36 3.88
C LEU A 100 5.36 -4.81 4.76
N PHE A 101 4.09 -5.06 4.40
CA PHE A 101 2.95 -4.62 5.18
C PHE A 101 2.97 -5.31 6.55
N LYS A 102 2.94 -4.54 7.63
CA LYS A 102 3.04 -5.07 9.01
C LYS A 102 1.70 -5.02 9.73
N TRP A 103 1.57 -5.78 10.81
CA TRP A 103 0.41 -5.73 11.71
C TRP A 103 0.15 -4.33 12.26
N ARG A 104 1.19 -3.52 12.47
CA ARG A 104 1.03 -2.10 12.82
C ARG A 104 0.28 -1.30 11.74
N ASN A 105 0.62 -1.53 10.46
CA ASN A 105 -0.08 -0.86 9.35
C ASN A 105 -1.56 -1.24 9.37
N LEU A 106 -1.85 -2.53 9.52
CA LEU A 106 -3.21 -3.04 9.62
C LEU A 106 -3.97 -2.46 10.82
N GLY A 107 -3.30 -2.40 11.99
CA GLY A 107 -3.86 -1.84 13.20
C GLY A 107 -4.38 -0.42 13.03
N PHE A 108 -3.73 0.40 12.19
CA PHE A 108 -4.25 1.72 11.84
C PHE A 108 -5.58 1.67 11.08
N TYR A 109 -5.77 0.71 10.17
CA TYR A 109 -7.02 0.52 9.43
C TYR A 109 -8.17 0.04 10.32
N ILE A 110 -7.89 -0.80 11.32
CA ILE A 110 -8.92 -1.42 12.17
C ILE A 110 -8.98 -0.88 13.61
N TRP A 111 -8.23 0.20 13.89
CA TRP A 111 -8.19 0.88 15.19
C TRP A 111 -7.78 -0.04 16.35
N GLN A 112 -6.67 -0.73 16.13
CA GLN A 112 -6.04 -1.62 17.08
C GLN A 112 -4.52 -1.37 17.09
N ASN A 113 -3.86 -1.69 18.20
CA ASN A 113 -2.41 -1.74 18.19
C ASN A 113 -1.91 -2.97 17.39
N ALA A 114 -0.60 -3.07 17.16
CA ALA A 114 -0.03 -4.13 16.32
C ALA A 114 -0.30 -5.55 16.86
N GLU A 115 -0.21 -5.75 18.18
CA GLU A 115 -0.44 -7.05 18.82
C GLU A 115 -1.91 -7.46 18.73
N GLN A 116 -2.83 -6.53 19.02
CA GLN A 116 -4.27 -6.76 18.88
C GLN A 116 -4.68 -7.07 17.43
N ALA A 117 -4.08 -6.37 16.46
CA ALA A 117 -4.33 -6.61 15.04
C ALA A 117 -3.84 -8.01 14.61
N GLU A 118 -2.69 -8.43 15.13
CA GLU A 118 -2.15 -9.77 14.90
C GLU A 118 -3.04 -10.86 15.52
N VAL A 119 -3.44 -10.72 16.77
CA VAL A 119 -4.37 -11.66 17.43
C VAL A 119 -5.69 -11.73 16.66
N THR A 120 -6.24 -10.59 16.25
CA THR A 120 -7.46 -10.53 15.45
C THR A 120 -7.25 -11.27 14.13
N GLY A 121 -6.21 -10.97 13.36
CA GLY A 121 -5.94 -11.64 12.09
C GLY A 121 -5.74 -13.15 12.23
N ASN A 122 -5.02 -13.58 13.27
CA ASN A 122 -4.81 -15.00 13.58
C ASN A 122 -6.12 -15.72 13.91
N ASN A 123 -7.06 -15.08 14.62
CA ASN A 123 -8.38 -15.65 14.90
C ASN A 123 -9.22 -15.86 13.63
N PHE A 124 -8.96 -15.07 12.58
CA PHE A 124 -9.54 -15.27 11.24
C PHE A 124 -8.71 -16.23 10.36
N GLY A 125 -7.64 -16.82 10.89
CA GLY A 125 -6.76 -17.76 10.17
C GLY A 125 -5.70 -17.11 9.28
N PHE A 126 -5.46 -15.80 9.40
CA PHE A 126 -4.47 -15.08 8.60
C PHE A 126 -3.15 -14.88 9.34
N LYS A 127 -2.06 -15.41 8.79
CA LYS A 127 -0.69 -15.22 9.29
C LYS A 127 0.00 -13.96 8.77
N HIS A 128 -0.47 -13.43 7.64
CA HIS A 128 0.11 -12.24 7.01
C HIS A 128 -0.89 -11.09 7.03
N PRO A 129 -0.52 -9.90 7.55
CA PRO A 129 -1.44 -8.78 7.73
C PRO A 129 -2.07 -8.30 6.42
N TYR A 130 -1.32 -8.33 5.32
CA TYR A 130 -1.87 -7.94 4.01
C TYR A 130 -2.98 -8.88 3.52
N ARG A 131 -2.90 -10.19 3.81
CA ARG A 131 -3.95 -11.15 3.45
C ARG A 131 -5.23 -10.86 4.23
N PHE A 132 -5.08 -10.53 5.51
CA PHE A 132 -6.22 -10.12 6.33
C PHE A 132 -6.82 -8.79 5.85
N TYR A 133 -5.99 -7.80 5.50
CA TYR A 133 -6.46 -6.56 4.87
C TYR A 133 -7.27 -6.83 3.59
N LYS A 134 -6.77 -7.70 2.70
CA LYS A 134 -7.46 -8.10 1.46
C LYS A 134 -8.81 -8.77 1.75
N PHE A 135 -8.89 -9.60 2.79
CA PHE A 135 -10.14 -10.20 3.25
C PHE A 135 -11.14 -9.16 3.76
N LEU A 136 -10.68 -8.19 4.57
CA LEU A 136 -11.54 -7.15 5.13
C LEU A 136 -12.14 -6.25 4.04
N LYS A 137 -11.35 -5.80 3.07
CA LYS A 137 -11.82 -4.90 2.01
C LYS A 137 -12.76 -5.55 0.98
N ASN A 138 -12.83 -6.89 0.93
CA ASN A 138 -13.58 -7.59 -0.12
C ASN A 138 -15.07 -7.70 0.25
N ASP A 139 -15.94 -6.89 -0.38
CA ASP A 139 -17.39 -6.89 -0.08
C ASP A 139 -18.10 -8.21 -0.39
N SER A 140 -17.58 -9.01 -1.32
CA SER A 140 -18.19 -10.30 -1.70
C SER A 140 -18.04 -11.40 -0.64
N ILE A 141 -17.10 -11.25 0.30
CA ILE A 141 -16.89 -12.20 1.38
C ILE A 141 -17.65 -11.72 2.62
N VAL A 142 -18.77 -12.39 2.91
CA VAL A 142 -19.66 -12.04 4.03
C VAL A 142 -19.63 -13.15 5.07
N THR A 143 -18.87 -12.93 6.15
CA THR A 143 -18.91 -13.77 7.35
C THR A 143 -19.44 -12.97 8.53
N LYS A 144 -20.11 -13.64 9.48
CA LYS A 144 -20.69 -12.98 10.66
C LYS A 144 -19.63 -12.24 11.46
N GLU A 145 -18.48 -12.87 11.66
CA GLU A 145 -17.35 -12.36 12.43
C GLU A 145 -16.77 -11.10 11.78
N LYS A 146 -16.63 -11.11 10.45
CA LYS A 146 -16.16 -9.95 9.68
C LYS A 146 -17.14 -8.79 9.79
N LEU A 147 -18.44 -9.06 9.64
CA LEU A 147 -19.46 -8.02 9.77
C LEU A 147 -19.43 -7.37 11.15
N ILE A 148 -19.35 -8.18 12.21
CA ILE A 148 -19.24 -7.67 13.59
C ILE A 148 -18.00 -6.78 13.74
N LEU A 149 -16.84 -7.22 13.25
CA LEU A 149 -15.61 -6.44 13.31
C LEU A 149 -15.76 -5.08 12.60
N LEU A 150 -16.32 -5.07 11.39
CA LEU A 150 -16.49 -3.85 10.59
C LEU A 150 -17.59 -2.93 11.14
N MET A 151 -18.67 -3.47 11.68
CA MET A 151 -19.70 -2.69 12.38
C MET A 151 -19.13 -2.01 13.64
N ASN A 152 -18.33 -2.74 14.43
CA ASN A 152 -17.66 -2.18 15.59
C ASN A 152 -16.65 -1.09 15.20
N LEU A 153 -15.91 -1.30 14.11
CA LEU A 153 -15.01 -0.29 13.56
C LEU A 153 -15.79 0.98 13.14
N LYS A 154 -16.88 0.81 12.39
CA LYS A 154 -17.74 1.91 11.95
C LYS A 154 -18.24 2.71 13.15
N ALA A 155 -18.76 2.05 14.18
CA ALA A 155 -19.26 2.73 15.39
C ALA A 155 -18.16 3.57 16.07
N LYS A 156 -16.96 3.02 16.25
CA LYS A 156 -15.81 3.76 16.83
C LYS A 156 -15.42 4.98 16.01
N VAL A 157 -15.40 4.82 14.70
CA VAL A 157 -15.02 5.87 13.73
C VAL A 157 -16.06 6.99 13.70
N GLU A 158 -17.35 6.66 13.72
CA GLU A 158 -18.45 7.63 13.79
C GLU A 158 -18.44 8.41 15.10
N GLU A 159 -18.20 7.71 16.22
CA GLU A 159 -18.09 8.32 17.55
C GLU A 159 -16.94 9.33 17.59
N HIS A 160 -15.76 8.96 17.09
CA HIS A 160 -14.58 9.83 17.10
C HIS A 160 -14.68 11.01 16.14
N SER A 161 -15.17 10.76 14.91
CA SER A 161 -15.30 11.82 13.89
C SER A 161 -16.49 12.74 14.13
N LYS A 162 -17.44 12.34 14.98
CA LYS A 162 -18.75 12.98 15.16
C LYS A 162 -19.52 13.09 13.83
N GLN A 163 -19.18 12.26 12.86
CA GLN A 163 -19.80 12.19 11.55
C GLN A 163 -20.44 10.81 11.40
N LYS A 164 -21.72 10.79 11.04
CA LYS A 164 -22.38 9.56 10.64
C LYS A 164 -21.88 9.16 9.26
N LEU A 165 -21.43 7.93 9.11
CA LEU A 165 -21.01 7.38 7.84
C LEU A 165 -22.23 6.77 7.17
N GLU A 166 -22.50 7.20 5.93
CA GLU A 166 -23.53 6.59 5.10
C GLU A 166 -23.17 5.13 4.77
N ILE A 167 -23.98 4.48 3.93
CA ILE A 167 -23.62 3.16 3.41
C ILE A 167 -22.36 3.33 2.57
N ILE A 168 -21.25 2.82 3.08
CA ILE A 168 -19.95 2.83 2.43
C ILE A 168 -19.51 1.38 2.27
N ASP A 169 -18.82 1.09 1.17
CA ASP A 169 -18.18 -0.20 0.97
C ASP A 169 -17.04 -0.41 1.99
N ASN A 170 -16.60 -1.66 2.13
CA ASN A 170 -15.61 -2.01 3.16
C ASN A 170 -14.26 -1.30 2.95
N LEU A 171 -13.85 -1.07 1.70
CA LEU A 171 -12.60 -0.36 1.41
C LEU A 171 -12.71 1.10 1.87
N SER A 172 -13.78 1.79 1.49
CA SER A 172 -14.06 3.16 1.90
C SER A 172 -14.09 3.31 3.42
N LEU A 173 -14.69 2.36 4.15
CA LEU A 173 -14.67 2.35 5.63
C LEU A 173 -13.25 2.25 6.17
N LEU A 174 -12.45 1.30 5.67
CA LEU A 174 -11.08 1.08 6.12
C LEU A 174 -10.19 2.30 5.81
N GLU A 175 -10.29 2.89 4.63
CA GLU A 175 -9.52 4.07 4.24
C GLU A 175 -9.89 5.29 5.08
N PHE A 176 -11.18 5.51 5.34
CA PHE A 176 -11.64 6.56 6.22
C PHE A 176 -11.10 6.35 7.65
N ALA A 177 -11.26 5.14 8.19
CA ALA A 177 -10.74 4.77 9.51
C ALA A 177 -9.23 5.03 9.61
N PHE A 178 -8.44 4.62 8.61
CA PHE A 178 -7.00 4.86 8.57
C PHE A 178 -6.66 6.35 8.57
N LYS A 179 -7.38 7.15 7.77
CA LYS A 179 -7.13 8.58 7.61
C LYS A 179 -7.28 9.35 8.92
N ILE A 180 -8.30 9.00 9.70
CA ILE A 180 -8.63 9.68 10.96
C ILE A 180 -8.07 8.98 12.21
N ASN A 181 -7.35 7.86 12.06
CA ASN A 181 -6.82 7.12 13.19
C ASN A 181 -5.81 7.98 14.01
N PRO A 182 -6.07 8.24 15.31
CA PRO A 182 -5.23 9.14 16.12
C PRO A 182 -3.81 8.60 16.34
N ASP A 183 -3.65 7.29 16.53
CA ASP A 183 -2.34 6.65 16.70
C ASP A 183 -1.50 6.74 15.43
N ARG A 184 -2.14 6.60 14.27
CA ARG A 184 -1.48 6.80 12.96
C ARG A 184 -1.01 8.23 12.79
N LEU A 185 -1.86 9.21 13.15
CA LEU A 185 -1.53 10.63 13.04
C LEU A 185 -0.37 10.99 13.97
N LYS A 186 -0.38 10.50 15.21
CA LYS A 186 0.72 10.65 16.17
C LYS A 186 2.01 10.02 15.65
N PHE A 187 1.95 8.75 15.21
CA PHE A 187 3.11 8.04 14.66
C PHE A 187 3.72 8.78 13.46
N ASN A 188 2.89 9.30 12.56
CA ASN A 188 3.36 10.04 11.39
C ASN A 188 4.02 11.38 11.79
N LYS A 189 3.47 12.08 12.79
CA LYS A 189 4.06 13.31 13.32
C LYS A 189 5.46 13.05 13.89
N GLU A 190 5.59 12.05 14.76
CA GLU A 190 6.88 11.66 15.36
C GLU A 190 7.91 11.24 14.30
N TYR A 191 7.48 10.53 13.25
CA TYR A 191 8.35 10.14 12.15
C TYR A 191 8.90 11.36 11.38
N LEU A 192 8.05 12.35 11.09
CA LEU A 192 8.46 13.56 10.38
C LEU A 192 9.44 14.39 11.21
N GLU A 193 9.20 14.52 12.51
CA GLU A 193 10.07 15.23 13.45
C GLU A 193 11.48 14.61 13.53
N LYS A 194 11.56 13.27 13.67
CA LYS A 194 12.84 12.56 13.66
C LYS A 194 13.59 12.74 12.35
N ARG A 195 12.89 12.70 11.22
CA ARG A 195 13.49 12.86 9.90
C ARG A 195 14.01 14.28 9.68
N SER A 196 13.34 15.31 10.21
CA SER A 196 13.86 16.69 10.16
C SER A 196 15.11 16.86 11.03
N ALA A 197 15.15 16.24 12.22
CA ALA A 197 16.28 16.33 13.13
C ALA A 197 17.55 15.67 12.57
N GLN A 198 17.42 14.58 11.80
CA GLN A 198 18.56 13.90 11.15
C GLN A 198 19.15 14.65 9.95
N LYS A 199 18.48 15.69 9.46
CA LYS A 199 18.94 16.51 8.32
C LYS A 199 19.67 17.78 8.76
N GLN A 200 19.62 18.12 10.05
CA GLN A 200 20.35 19.22 10.66
C GLN A 200 21.70 18.72 11.17
#